data_AF-A0A183L0U9-F1
#
_entry.id   AF-A0A183L0U9-F1
#
_cell.length_a   1.000
_cell.length_b   1.000
_cell.length_c   1.000
_cell.angle_alpha   90.00
_cell.angle_beta   90.00
_cell.angle_gamma   90.00
#
_symmetry.space_group_name_H-M   'P 1'
#
loop_
_entity.id
_entity.type
_entity.pdbx_description
1 polymer ?
#
loop_
_entity_poly.entity_id
_entity_poly.type
_entity_poly.pdbx_seq_one_letter_code
_entity_poly.pdbx_strand_id
1 'polypeptide(L)'
;MRCGTIRVLSFKVALALMSMANLDEKYRYLFSLISDRDGCVNEQRLGALLYECVLIPRNLGETGQFGNEDFNQYVKTCFQQVCDQTLSIGNMISFNQ
;
A
#
# COMPACT_ATOMS: atom_id res chain seq x y z
N MET A 1 -18.41 16.25 -8.42
CA MET A 1 -19.02 16.54 -7.10
C MET A 1 -18.02 16.16 -6.03
N ARG A 2 -17.59 17.08 -5.15
CA ARG A 2 -16.74 16.71 -4.00
C ARG A 2 -17.63 16.06 -2.94
N CYS A 3 -17.44 14.77 -2.68
CA CYS A 3 -18.00 14.16 -1.49
C CYS A 3 -17.16 14.69 -0.31
N GLY A 4 -17.76 15.43 0.63
CA GLY A 4 -17.05 16.09 1.75
C GLY A 4 -16.46 15.14 2.78
N THR A 5 -16.13 13.91 2.38
CA THR A 5 -15.67 12.82 3.24
C THR A 5 -14.50 12.12 2.57
N ILE A 6 -13.45 11.83 3.36
CA ILE A 6 -12.31 11.03 2.95
C ILE A 6 -12.24 9.78 3.82
N ARG A 7 -11.83 8.64 3.26
CA ARG A 7 -11.58 7.45 4.07
C ARG A 7 -10.39 7.72 5.00
N VAL A 8 -10.50 7.22 6.23
CA VAL A 8 -9.41 7.33 7.22
C VAL A 8 -8.12 6.72 6.69
N LEU A 9 -8.21 5.58 5.98
CA LEU A 9 -7.06 4.93 5.36
C LEU A 9 -6.38 5.84 4.33
N SER A 10 -7.13 6.40 3.37
CA SER A 10 -6.61 7.33 2.35
C SER A 10 -5.87 8.50 2.97
N PHE A 11 -6.44 9.08 4.03
CA PHE A 11 -5.83 10.21 4.73
C PHE A 11 -4.51 9.82 5.43
N LYS A 12 -4.49 8.67 6.12
CA LYS A 12 -3.29 8.17 6.80
C LYS A 12 -2.17 7.81 5.82
N VAL A 13 -2.51 7.18 4.69
CA VAL A 13 -1.55 6.84 3.63
C VAL A 13 -0.96 8.11 3.02
N ALA A 14 -1.79 9.12 2.73
CA ALA A 14 -1.33 10.40 2.18
C ALA A 14 -0.32 11.10 3.11
N LEU A 15 -0.62 11.19 4.40
CA LEU A 15 0.31 11.76 5.37
C LEU A 15 1.60 10.96 5.47
N ALA A 16 1.53 9.63 5.49
CA ALA A 16 2.71 8.77 5.54
C ALA A 16 3.62 8.95 4.32
N LEU A 17 3.04 8.98 3.11
CA LEU A 17 3.80 9.16 1.87
C LEU A 17 4.51 10.53 1.83
N MET A 18 3.81 11.60 2.24
CA MET A 18 4.33 12.98 2.26
C MET A 18 5.23 13.29 3.46
N SER A 19 5.32 12.41 4.46
CA SER A 19 6.16 12.64 5.64
C SER A 19 7.66 12.55 5.33
N MET A 20 8.49 13.27 6.11
CA MET A 20 9.95 13.12 6.09
C MET A 20 10.41 12.00 7.04
N ALA A 21 10.04 10.75 6.72
CA ALA A 21 10.48 9.56 7.42
C ALA A 21 11.29 8.64 6.49
N ASN A 22 12.10 7.74 7.07
CA ASN A 22 12.86 6.77 6.30
C ASN A 22 11.92 5.79 5.58
N LEU A 23 12.36 5.23 4.45
CA LEU A 23 11.54 4.28 3.68
C LEU A 23 11.12 3.07 4.51
N ASP A 24 12.03 2.52 5.30
CA ASP A 24 11.74 1.40 6.21
C ASP A 24 10.64 1.75 7.22
N GLU A 25 10.70 2.93 7.85
CA GLU A 25 9.68 3.39 8.81
C GLU A 25 8.34 3.61 8.12
N LYS A 26 8.35 4.17 6.90
CA LYS A 26 7.16 4.34 6.07
C LYS A 26 6.52 2.99 5.75
N TYR A 27 7.31 2.01 5.31
CA TYR A 27 6.82 0.66 4.99
C TYR A 27 6.25 -0.04 6.21
N ARG A 28 6.93 0.05 7.38
CA ARG A 28 6.41 -0.51 8.64
C ARG A 28 5.10 0.13 9.06
N TYR A 29 5.00 1.45 8.98
CA TYR A 29 3.77 2.16 9.31
C TYR A 29 2.63 1.79 8.36
N LEU A 30 2.87 1.85 7.04
CA LEU A 30 1.87 1.53 6.02
C LEU A 30 1.37 0.08 6.15
N PHE A 31 2.27 -0.85 6.43
CA PHE A 31 1.93 -2.24 6.67
C PHE A 31 1.10 -2.41 7.96
N SER A 32 1.47 -1.70 9.03
CA SER A 32 0.71 -1.70 10.29
C SER A 32 -0.73 -1.19 10.12
N LEU A 33 -1.00 -0.33 9.13
CA LEU A 33 -2.36 0.13 8.83
C LEU A 33 -3.26 -0.95 8.24
N ILE A 34 -2.67 -1.98 7.63
CA ILE A 34 -3.41 -3.04 6.91
C ILE A 34 -3.22 -4.43 7.52
N SER A 35 -2.30 -4.60 8.47
CA SER A 35 -2.07 -5.86 9.18
C SER A 35 -3.26 -6.25 10.05
N ASP A 36 -3.52 -7.55 10.16
CA ASP A 36 -4.47 -8.09 11.15
C ASP A 36 -3.86 -8.14 12.56
N ARG A 37 -4.64 -8.63 13.53
CA ARG A 37 -4.22 -8.87 14.92
C ARG A 37 -2.99 -9.76 15.02
N ASP A 38 -2.80 -10.67 14.08
CA ASP A 38 -1.65 -11.57 13.99
C ASP A 38 -0.43 -10.94 13.30
N GLY A 39 -0.51 -9.67 12.88
CA GLY A 39 0.58 -9.00 12.16
C GLY A 39 0.72 -9.42 10.69
N CYS A 40 -0.26 -10.15 10.16
CA CYS A 40 -0.27 -10.64 8.78
C CYS A 40 -1.13 -9.77 7.86
N VAL A 41 -0.77 -9.74 6.57
CA VAL A 41 -1.50 -9.03 5.50
C VAL A 41 -1.89 -10.03 4.41
N ASN A 42 -3.13 -9.95 3.93
CA ASN A 42 -3.62 -10.75 2.81
C ASN A 42 -3.61 -9.94 1.49
N GLU A 43 -3.79 -10.62 0.36
CA GLU A 43 -3.78 -9.98 -0.98
C GLU A 43 -4.75 -8.80 -1.08
N GLN A 44 -5.96 -8.96 -0.54
CA GLN A 44 -6.99 -7.94 -0.61
C GLN A 44 -6.59 -6.64 0.09
N ARG A 45 -6.00 -6.76 1.28
CA ARG A 45 -5.54 -5.61 2.08
C ARG A 45 -4.30 -4.95 1.47
N LEU A 46 -3.39 -5.74 0.90
CA LEU A 46 -2.26 -5.19 0.15
C LEU A 46 -2.73 -4.44 -1.10
N GLY A 47 -3.66 -5.01 -1.86
CA GLY A 47 -4.26 -4.36 -3.03
C GLY A 47 -4.95 -3.05 -2.68
N ALA A 48 -5.67 -3.00 -1.55
CA ALA A 48 -6.28 -1.77 -1.05
C ALA A 48 -5.25 -0.68 -0.73
N LEU A 49 -4.11 -1.04 -0.13
CA LEU A 49 -3.03 -0.10 0.16
C LEU A 49 -2.40 0.46 -1.12
N LEU A 50 -2.06 -0.41 -2.08
CA LEU A 50 -1.47 -0.01 -3.35
C LEU A 50 -2.41 0.92 -4.13
N TYR A 51 -3.71 0.64 -4.09
CA TYR A 51 -4.72 1.51 -4.68
C TYR A 51 -4.69 2.92 -4.07
N GLU A 52 -4.58 3.06 -2.75
CA GLU A 52 -4.46 4.37 -2.10
C GLU A 52 -3.18 5.10 -2.53
N CYS A 53 -2.05 4.39 -2.60
CA CYS A 53 -0.77 4.95 -3.01
C CYS A 53 -0.80 5.53 -4.43
N VAL A 54 -1.66 5.02 -5.31
CA VAL A 54 -1.85 5.49 -6.70
C VAL A 54 -2.92 6.56 -6.79
N LEU A 55 -3.99 6.42 -6.00
CA LEU A 55 -5.09 7.36 -5.95
C LEU A 55 -4.63 8.75 -5.48
N ILE A 56 -3.65 8.82 -4.57
CA ILE A 56 -3.12 10.08 -4.05
C ILE A 56 -2.43 10.90 -5.15
N PRO A 57 -1.40 10.40 -5.88
CA PRO A 57 -0.81 11.08 -7.04
C PRO A 57 -1.85 11.43 -8.11
N ARG A 58 -2.79 10.53 -8.40
CA ARG A 58 -3.88 10.78 -9.37
C ARG A 58 -4.73 11.99 -8.97
N ASN A 59 -5.10 12.11 -7.70
CA ASN A 59 -5.88 13.24 -7.20
C ASN A 59 -5.09 14.55 -7.18
N LEU A 60 -3.76 14.49 -7.21
CA LEU A 60 -2.87 15.64 -7.35
C LEU A 60 -2.67 16.06 -8.83
N GLY A 61 -3.25 15.33 -9.78
CA GLY A 61 -3.09 15.59 -11.21
C GLY A 61 -1.87 14.91 -11.83
N GLU A 62 -1.16 14.07 -11.08
CA GLU A 62 0.07 13.38 -11.52
C GLU A 62 -0.24 12.03 -12.22
N THR A 63 -1.41 11.94 -12.85
CA THR A 63 -1.96 10.69 -13.44
C THR A 63 -1.17 10.19 -14.66
N GLY A 64 -0.27 10.98 -15.22
CA GLY A 64 0.45 10.66 -16.46
C GLY A 64 1.42 9.48 -16.39
N GLN A 65 1.77 9.01 -15.18
CA GLN A 65 2.73 7.90 -14.99
C GLN A 65 2.15 6.68 -14.25
N PHE A 66 0.98 6.80 -13.62
CA PHE A 66 0.39 5.73 -12.80
C PHE A 66 -1.09 5.57 -13.15
N GLY A 67 -1.51 4.40 -13.65
CA GLY A 67 -2.94 4.18 -13.89
C GLY A 67 -3.37 3.18 -14.95
N ASN A 68 -2.45 2.60 -15.73
CA ASN A 68 -2.80 1.54 -16.71
C ASN A 68 -2.39 0.14 -16.26
N GLU A 69 -1.80 0.02 -15.08
CA GLU A 69 -1.18 -1.21 -14.60
C GLU A 69 -2.13 -1.97 -13.67
N ASP A 70 -2.31 -3.27 -13.92
CA ASP A 70 -3.20 -4.13 -13.13
C ASP A 70 -2.56 -4.41 -11.76
N PHE A 71 -2.86 -3.58 -10.77
CA PHE A 71 -2.38 -3.75 -9.38
C PHE A 71 -2.64 -5.14 -8.81
N ASN A 72 -3.73 -5.79 -9.21
CA ASN A 72 -4.04 -7.16 -8.82
C ASN A 72 -3.00 -8.17 -9.31
N GLN A 73 -2.36 -7.94 -10.46
CA GLN A 73 -1.33 -8.83 -10.97
C GLN A 73 -0.03 -8.70 -10.15
N TYR A 74 0.35 -7.48 -9.76
CA TYR A 74 1.52 -7.26 -8.89
C TYR A 74 1.33 -7.86 -7.49
N VAL A 75 0.13 -7.72 -6.92
CA VAL A 75 -0.22 -8.35 -5.64
C VAL A 75 -0.05 -9.87 -5.74
N LYS A 76 -0.62 -10.49 -6.78
CA LYS A 76 -0.48 -11.94 -7.00
C LYS A 76 0.98 -12.37 -7.12
N THR A 77 1.78 -11.65 -7.91
CA THR A 77 3.21 -11.95 -8.06
C THR A 77 3.95 -11.83 -6.73
N CYS A 78 3.64 -10.80 -5.92
CA CYS A 78 4.24 -10.63 -4.61
C CYS A 78 3.94 -11.82 -3.67
N PHE A 79 2.68 -12.29 -3.63
CA PHE A 79 2.31 -13.46 -2.81
C PHE A 79 2.86 -14.78 -3.38
N GLN A 80 2.95 -14.93 -4.70
CA GLN A 80 3.59 -16.09 -5.33
C GLN A 80 5.07 -16.21 -4.96
N GLN A 81 5.79 -15.08 -4.89
CA GLN A 81 7.21 -15.07 -4.53
C GLN A 81 7.45 -15.39 -3.04
N VAL A 82 6.48 -15.13 -2.17
CA VAL A 82 6.58 -15.47 -0.74
C VAL A 82 6.10 -16.90 -0.44
N CYS A 83 5.52 -17.60 -1.42
CA CYS A 83 4.99 -18.97 -1.29
C CYS A 83 4.07 -19.15 -0.06
N ASP A 84 3.38 -18.08 0.31
CA ASP A 84 2.58 -18.02 1.53
C ASP A 84 1.29 -17.23 1.28
N GLN A 85 0.21 -17.60 1.97
CA GLN A 85 -1.08 -16.90 1.82
C GLN A 85 -1.14 -15.60 2.63
N THR A 86 -0.11 -15.35 3.45
CA THR A 86 0.02 -14.19 4.32
C THR A 86 1.39 -13.55 4.21
N LEU A 87 1.42 -12.24 3.97
CA LEU A 87 2.64 -11.45 4.06
C LEU A 87 2.87 -11.02 5.51
N SER A 88 4.11 -11.16 5.97
CA SER A 88 4.62 -10.56 7.20
C SER A 88 5.53 -9.38 6.86
N ILE A 89 5.65 -8.41 7.77
CA ILE A 89 6.48 -7.21 7.56
C ILE A 89 7.94 -7.54 7.24
N GLY A 90 8.49 -8.61 7.84
CA GLY A 90 9.84 -9.09 7.56
C GLY A 90 10.04 -9.44 6.08
N ASN A 91 9.11 -10.21 5.51
CA ASN A 91 9.18 -10.64 4.11
C ASN A 91 9.00 -9.47 3.14
N MET A 92 8.19 -8.46 3.51
CA MET A 92 7.96 -7.30 2.67
C MET A 92 9.17 -6.35 2.61
N ILE A 93 9.88 -6.16 3.73
CA ILE A 93 11.09 -5.31 3.75
C ILE A 93 12.25 -6.02 3.02
N SER A 94 12.37 -7.34 3.15
CA SER A 94 13.38 -8.14 2.44
C SER A 94 13.21 -8.14 0.91
N PHE A 95 12.07 -7.68 0.39
CA PHE A 95 11.83 -7.59 -1.05
C PHE A 95 12.59 -6.44 -1.74
N ASN A 96 13.10 -5.46 -0.98
CA ASN A 96 13.79 -4.28 -1.49
C ASN A 96 15.31 -4.33 -1.30
N GLN A 97 15.86 -5.46 -0.85
CA GLN A 97 17.29 -5.68 -0.67
C GLN A 97 17.85 -6.58 -1.77
#